data_AF-A0A4S2HIF5-F1
#
_entry.id   AF-A0A4S2HIF5-F1
#
_cell.length_a   1.000
_cell.length_b   1.000
_cell.length_c   1.000
_cell.angle_alpha   90.00
_cell.angle_beta   90.00
_cell.angle_gamma   90.00
#
_symmetry.space_group_name_H-M   'P 1'
#
loop_
_entity.id
_entity.type
_entity.pdbx_description
1 polymer ?
#
loop_
_entity_poly.entity_id
_entity_poly.type
_entity_poly.pdbx_seq_one_letter_code
_entity_poly.pdbx_strand_id
1 'polypeptide(L)'
;MQKFMVLGLLGLCTWEDVKRKELTLIYILLFGICGVCLHLFYPKCSIYSMLWGMLPGAAMMIVSWITHGKAGIGDGILLVVTGVYLGGMGNLKLFFTGLVLAAFWSLWLLVSGKKKRKDRIAFVPFLLLSYLMMIIRWQI
;
A
#
# COMPACT_ATOMS: atom_id res chain seq x y z
N MET A 1 -9.69 16.19 -1.79
CA MET A 1 -8.33 16.43 -2.31
C MET A 1 -7.37 15.29 -1.97
N GLN A 2 -7.25 14.85 -0.70
CA GLN A 2 -6.34 13.76 -0.31
C GLN A 2 -6.50 12.45 -1.11
N LYS A 3 -7.72 12.11 -1.54
CA LYS A 3 -8.00 10.89 -2.32
C LYS A 3 -7.23 10.83 -3.66
N PHE A 4 -7.18 11.95 -4.38
CA PHE A 4 -6.48 12.04 -5.66
C PHE A 4 -4.96 11.96 -5.50
N MET A 5 -4.41 12.48 -4.38
CA MET A 5 -2.99 12.34 -4.05
C MET A 5 -2.61 10.88 -3.81
N VAL A 6 -3.42 10.14 -3.03
CA VAL A 6 -3.16 8.72 -2.76
C VAL A 6 -3.28 7.89 -4.05
N LEU A 7 -4.24 8.21 -4.91
CA LEU A 7 -4.39 7.56 -6.22
C LEU A 7 -3.19 7.83 -7.12
N GLY A 8 -2.69 9.08 -7.16
CA GLY A 8 -1.47 9.43 -7.88
C GLY A 8 -0.24 8.73 -7.32
N LEU A 9 -0.08 8.66 -6.00
CA LEU A 9 1.01 7.96 -5.32
C LEU A 9 1.02 6.47 -5.67
N LEU A 10 -0.13 5.79 -5.49
CA LEU A 10 -0.28 4.38 -5.83
C LEU A 10 -0.05 4.14 -7.32
N GLY A 11 -0.53 5.05 -8.19
CA GLY A 11 -0.36 4.96 -9.64
C GLY A 11 1.10 5.04 -10.06
N LEU A 12 1.83 6.03 -9.53
CA LEU A 12 3.27 6.17 -9.73
C LEU A 12 4.03 4.96 -9.19
N CYS A 13 3.69 4.51 -7.97
CA CYS A 13 4.32 3.33 -7.37
C CYS A 13 4.04 2.07 -8.19
N THR A 14 2.83 1.88 -8.70
CA THR A 14 2.48 0.73 -9.56
C THR A 14 3.29 0.76 -10.86
N TRP A 15 3.44 1.95 -11.46
CA TRP A 15 4.24 2.11 -12.66
C TRP A 15 5.73 1.80 -12.40
N GLU A 16 6.28 2.28 -11.29
CA GLU A 16 7.67 2.00 -10.90
C GLU A 16 7.89 0.53 -10.52
N ASP A 17 6.96 -0.09 -9.80
CA ASP A 17 7.05 -1.48 -9.38
C ASP A 17 7.05 -2.44 -10.59
N VAL A 18 6.24 -2.11 -11.62
CA VAL A 18 6.22 -2.82 -12.91
C VAL A 18 7.51 -2.59 -13.72
N LYS A 19 8.12 -1.41 -13.64
CA LYS A 19 9.21 -1.01 -14.56
C LYS A 19 10.63 -1.17 -13.98
N ARG A 20 10.84 -1.10 -12.66
CA ARG A 20 12.19 -1.03 -12.06
C ARG A 20 12.54 -2.10 -11.02
N LYS A 21 11.60 -2.91 -10.51
CA LYS A 21 11.84 -3.92 -9.43
C LYS A 21 12.51 -3.41 -8.15
N GLU A 22 12.83 -2.12 -8.07
CA GLU A 22 13.36 -1.43 -6.90
C GLU A 22 12.44 -0.24 -6.64
N LEU A 23 11.66 -0.33 -5.57
CA LEU A 23 10.83 0.77 -5.10
C LEU A 23 11.77 1.92 -4.71
N THR A 24 11.67 3.05 -5.41
CA THR A 24 12.42 4.26 -5.05
C THR A 24 11.83 4.85 -3.76
N LEU A 25 12.19 4.23 -2.63
CA LEU A 25 11.76 4.52 -1.27
C LEU A 25 11.73 6.01 -0.93
N ILE A 26 12.65 6.76 -1.53
CA ILE A 26 12.81 8.21 -1.37
C ILE A 26 11.53 8.97 -1.75
N TYR A 27 10.86 8.64 -2.86
CA TYR A 27 9.66 9.38 -3.30
C TYR A 27 8.44 9.08 -2.42
N ILE A 28 8.30 7.83 -1.97
CA ILE A 28 7.23 7.43 -1.05
C ILE A 28 7.38 8.14 0.29
N LEU A 29 8.61 8.21 0.80
CA LEU A 29 8.92 8.92 2.04
C LEU A 29 8.63 10.42 1.92
N LEU A 30 9.02 11.02 0.80
CA LEU A 30 8.82 12.45 0.53
C LEU A 30 7.33 12.81 0.42
N PHE A 31 6.53 11.95 -0.22
CA PHE A 31 5.07 12.07 -0.22
C PHE A 31 4.43 11.80 1.15
N GLY A 32 5.01 10.91 1.95
CA GLY A 32 4.60 10.69 3.34
C GLY A 32 4.80 11.94 4.19
N ILE A 33 5.98 12.56 4.11
CA ILE A 33 6.31 13.81 4.81
C ILE A 33 5.40 14.95 4.35
N CYS A 34 5.18 15.11 3.04
CA CYS A 34 4.21 16.07 2.51
C CYS A 34 2.78 15.81 3.03
N GLY A 35 2.39 14.54 3.16
CA GLY A 35 1.09 14.14 3.70
C GLY A 35 0.92 14.52 5.17
N VAL A 36 1.94 14.27 5.98
CA VAL A 36 1.99 14.67 7.40
C VAL A 36 1.96 16.19 7.54
N CYS A 37 2.76 16.92 6.75
CA CYS A 37 2.76 18.38 6.72
C CYS A 37 1.37 18.94 6.36
N LEU A 38 0.74 18.44 5.29
CA LEU A 38 -0.62 18.84 4.91
C LEU A 38 -1.65 18.54 6.00
N HIS A 39 -1.49 17.43 6.72
CA HIS A 39 -2.37 17.08 7.82
C HIS A 39 -2.22 18.00 9.04
N LEU A 40 -1.00 18.48 9.28
CA LEU A 40 -0.69 19.48 10.31
C LEU A 40 -1.33 20.84 10.01
N PHE A 41 -1.44 21.22 8.74
CA PHE A 41 -2.10 22.47 8.31
C PHE A 41 -3.63 22.36 8.20
N TYR A 42 -4.18 21.17 7.91
CA TYR A 42 -5.63 20.92 7.83
C TYR A 42 -6.00 19.62 8.57
N PRO A 43 -6.20 19.68 9.91
CA PRO A 43 -6.54 18.52 10.71
C PRO A 43 -7.99 18.10 10.44
N LYS A 44 -8.18 17.17 9.50
CA LYS A 44 -9.47 16.50 9.27
C LYS A 44 -9.56 15.12 9.91
N CYS A 45 -8.45 14.53 10.36
CA CYS A 45 -8.45 13.25 11.07
C CYS A 45 -7.79 13.40 12.44
N SER A 46 -8.29 12.66 13.41
CA SER A 46 -7.67 12.56 14.73
C SER A 46 -6.30 11.88 14.62
N ILE A 47 -5.29 12.43 15.31
CA ILE A 47 -3.93 11.88 15.42
C ILE A 47 -3.96 10.39 15.84
N TYR A 48 -4.95 10.00 16.65
CA TYR A 48 -5.19 8.61 17.03
C TYR A 48 -5.51 7.70 15.84
N SER A 49 -6.38 8.13 14.91
CA SER A 49 -6.70 7.36 13.71
C SER A 49 -5.48 7.21 12.80
N MET A 50 -4.60 8.22 12.78
CA MET A 50 -3.36 8.19 12.01
C MET A 50 -2.37 7.16 12.58
N LEU A 51 -2.20 7.15 13.90
CA LEU A 51 -1.34 6.21 14.62
C LEU A 51 -1.80 4.75 14.41
N TRP A 52 -3.11 4.52 14.48
CA TRP A 52 -3.73 3.23 14.13
C TRP A 52 -3.56 2.87 12.66
N GLY A 53 -3.48 3.86 11.78
CA GLY A 53 -3.21 3.69 10.34
C GLY A 53 -1.81 3.21 10.04
N MET A 54 -0.82 3.51 10.88
CA MET A 54 0.57 3.10 10.66
C MET A 54 0.83 1.66 11.09
N LEU A 55 0.02 1.11 12.00
CA LEU A 55 0.16 -0.26 12.53
C LEU A 55 0.23 -1.36 11.45
N PRO A 56 -0.66 -1.41 10.45
CA PRO A 56 -0.61 -2.41 9.38
C PRO A 56 0.71 -2.36 8.60
N GLY A 57 1.19 -1.15 8.28
CA GLY A 57 2.45 -0.97 7.57
C GLY A 57 3.67 -1.34 8.41
N ALA A 58 3.68 -0.96 9.68
CA ALA A 58 4.71 -1.34 10.63
C ALA A 58 4.78 -2.86 10.83
N ALA A 59 3.62 -3.52 10.98
CA ALA A 59 3.54 -4.98 11.06
C ALA A 59 4.13 -5.65 9.80
N MET A 60 3.82 -5.12 8.62
CA MET A 60 4.36 -5.65 7.36
C MET A 60 5.89 -5.44 7.24
N MET A 61 6.42 -4.31 7.71
CA MET A 61 7.88 -4.09 7.77
C MET A 61 8.57 -5.08 8.72
N ILE A 62 7.98 -5.36 9.88
CA ILE A 62 8.52 -6.37 10.82
C ILE A 62 8.55 -7.75 10.18
N VAL A 63 7.45 -8.16 9.52
CA VAL A 63 7.39 -9.43 8.78
C VAL A 63 8.43 -9.49 7.67
N SER A 64 8.64 -8.38 6.95
CA SER A 64 9.67 -8.25 5.92
C SER A 64 11.08 -8.42 6.48
N TRP A 65 11.33 -7.91 7.68
CA TRP A 65 12.63 -8.04 8.33
C TRP A 65 12.90 -9.50 8.72
N ILE A 66 11.89 -10.19 9.28
CA ILE A 66 11.94 -11.62 9.63
C ILE A 66 12.13 -12.50 8.40
N THR A 67 11.53 -12.13 7.26
CA THR A 67 11.63 -12.89 6.00
C THR A 67 12.86 -12.52 5.14
N HIS A 68 13.85 -11.80 5.70
CA HIS A 68 15.07 -11.36 4.98
C HIS A 68 14.75 -10.61 3.67
N GLY A 69 13.75 -9.72 3.68
CA GLY A 69 13.38 -8.91 2.51
C GLY A 69 12.73 -9.72 1.37
N LYS A 70 12.19 -10.91 1.66
CA LYS A 70 11.33 -11.64 0.73
C LYS A 70 9.93 -11.02 0.64
N ALA A 71 9.39 -10.54 1.76
CA ALA A 71 8.23 -9.64 1.71
C ALA A 71 8.71 -8.24 1.32
N GLY A 72 7.96 -7.50 0.51
CA GLY A 72 8.39 -6.22 -0.03
C GLY A 72 8.50 -5.15 1.05
N ILE A 73 9.72 -4.74 1.42
CA ILE A 73 9.97 -3.61 2.34
C ILE A 73 9.22 -2.35 1.86
N GLY A 74 9.21 -2.12 0.55
CA GLY A 74 8.53 -0.97 -0.01
C GLY A 74 7.00 -1.06 0.10
N ASP A 75 6.38 -2.25 0.11
CA ASP A 75 4.93 -2.41 0.35
C ASP A 75 4.56 -1.98 1.77
N GLY A 76 5.38 -2.34 2.76
CA GLY A 76 5.18 -1.94 4.15
C GLY A 76 5.25 -0.42 4.34
N ILE A 77 6.21 0.24 3.68
CA ILE A 77 6.33 1.70 3.71
C ILE A 77 5.18 2.38 2.99
N LEU A 78 4.71 1.81 1.87
CA LEU A 78 3.51 2.27 1.17
C LEU A 78 2.27 2.19 2.06
N LEU A 79 2.13 1.13 2.87
CA LEU A 79 1.06 1.01 3.86
C LEU A 79 1.17 2.00 5.01
N VAL A 80 2.38 2.35 5.45
CA VAL A 80 2.56 3.42 6.45
C VAL A 80 2.09 4.75 5.87
N VAL A 81 2.50 5.09 4.64
CA VAL A 81 2.10 6.34 3.99
C VAL A 81 0.62 6.38 3.69
N THR A 82 0.02 5.32 3.14
CA THR A 82 -1.43 5.25 2.94
C THR A 82 -2.19 5.26 4.26
N GLY A 83 -1.63 4.73 5.34
CA GLY A 83 -2.12 4.85 6.72
C GLY A 83 -2.22 6.27 7.24
N VAL A 84 -1.24 7.11 6.91
CA VAL A 84 -1.23 8.55 7.18
C VAL A 84 -2.38 9.25 6.46
N TYR A 85 -2.73 8.83 5.23
CA TYR A 85 -3.79 9.47 4.44
C TYR A 85 -5.21 8.93 4.69
N LEU A 86 -5.38 7.62 4.86
CA LEU A 86 -6.68 6.96 5.03
C LEU A 86 -7.08 6.76 6.50
N GLY A 87 -6.11 6.83 7.43
CA GLY A 87 -6.29 6.45 8.83
C GLY A 87 -6.43 4.93 9.04
N GLY A 88 -6.57 4.52 10.30
CA GLY A 88 -6.63 3.13 10.78
C GLY A 88 -7.55 2.23 9.99
N MET A 89 -8.86 2.45 10.08
CA MET A 89 -9.86 1.58 9.47
C MET A 89 -9.78 1.58 7.93
N GLY A 90 -9.48 2.73 7.32
CA GLY A 90 -9.35 2.84 5.88
C GLY A 90 -8.15 2.07 5.36
N ASN A 91 -7.00 2.21 6.02
CA ASN A 91 -5.78 1.49 5.65
C ASN A 91 -5.89 -0.01 5.88
N LEU A 92 -6.55 -0.42 6.97
CA LEU A 92 -6.77 -1.82 7.28
C LEU A 92 -7.70 -2.48 6.25
N LYS A 93 -8.78 -1.80 5.84
CA LYS A 93 -9.63 -2.25 4.70
C LYS A 93 -8.82 -2.36 3.42
N LEU A 94 -8.02 -1.35 3.09
CA LEU A 94 -7.19 -1.32 1.89
C LEU A 94 -6.22 -2.50 1.85
N PHE A 95 -5.53 -2.74 2.97
CA PHE A 95 -4.58 -3.85 3.12
C PHE A 95 -5.26 -5.21 2.99
N PHE A 96 -6.38 -5.44 3.68
CA PHE A 96 -7.11 -6.71 3.60
C PHE A 96 -7.65 -6.97 2.20
N THR A 97 -8.22 -5.95 1.56
CA THR A 97 -8.76 -6.09 0.19
C THR A 97 -7.63 -6.40 -0.79
N GLY A 98 -6.46 -5.76 -0.62
CA GLY A 98 -5.26 -6.00 -1.42
C GLY A 98 -4.71 -7.41 -1.24
N LEU A 99 -4.67 -7.90 0.00
CA LEU A 99 -4.30 -9.28 0.33
C LEU A 99 -5.23 -10.29 -0.32
N VAL A 100 -6.54 -10.07 -0.26
CA VAL A 100 -7.53 -10.97 -0.87
C VAL A 100 -7.35 -11.01 -2.40
N LEU A 101 -7.19 -9.85 -3.05
CA LEU A 101 -6.93 -9.75 -4.48
C LEU A 101 -5.62 -10.45 -4.88
N ALA A 102 -4.55 -10.22 -4.14
CA ALA A 102 -3.27 -10.87 -4.37
C ALA A 102 -3.35 -12.39 -4.16
N ALA A 103 -4.12 -12.85 -3.16
CA ALA A 103 -4.34 -14.26 -2.90
C ALA A 103 -5.13 -14.94 -4.03
N PHE A 104 -6.22 -14.33 -4.51
CA PHE A 104 -6.96 -14.83 -5.67
C PHE A 104 -6.09 -14.89 -6.92
N TRP A 105 -5.29 -13.86 -7.17
CA TRP A 105 -4.37 -13.85 -8.30
C TRP A 105 -3.31 -14.93 -8.19
N SER A 106 -2.72 -15.11 -7.00
CA SER A 106 -1.75 -16.18 -6.72
C SER A 106 -2.36 -17.56 -6.91
N LEU A 107 -3.59 -17.77 -6.44
CA LEU A 107 -4.32 -19.02 -6.61
C LEU A 107 -4.63 -19.31 -8.08
N TRP A 108 -5.09 -18.30 -8.83
CA TRP A 108 -5.33 -18.39 -10.27
C TRP A 108 -4.06 -18.74 -11.04
N LEU A 109 -2.93 -18.13 -10.67
CA LEU A 109 -1.62 -18.43 -11.25
C LEU A 109 -1.18 -19.87 -10.97
N LEU A 110 -1.43 -20.35 -9.75
CA LEU A 110 -1.11 -21.72 -9.32
C LEU A 110 -1.94 -22.75 -10.11
N VAL A 111 -3.24 -22.51 -10.27
CA VAL A 111 -4.15 -23.37 -11.04
C VAL A 111 -3.83 -23.35 -12.53
N SER A 112 -3.44 -22.20 -13.08
CA SER A 112 -3.12 -22.06 -14.51
C SER A 112 -1.80 -22.73 -14.91
N GLY A 113 -0.96 -23.18 -13.96
CA GLY A 113 0.28 -23.91 -14.23
C GLY A 113 1.36 -23.16 -15.03
N LYS A 114 1.15 -21.87 -15.36
CA LYS A 114 1.96 -21.13 -16.34
C LYS A 114 3.17 -20.37 -15.78
N LYS A 115 3.61 -20.56 -14.52
CA LYS A 115 4.85 -19.88 -14.05
C LYS A 115 5.66 -20.60 -12.99
N LYS A 116 6.99 -20.48 -13.16
CA LYS A 116 8.05 -20.91 -12.22
C LYS A 116 7.99 -20.08 -10.93
N ARG A 117 8.17 -20.76 -9.79
CA ARG A 117 8.24 -20.32 -8.37
C ARG A 117 9.03 -19.04 -8.00
N LYS A 118 9.59 -18.29 -8.95
CA LYS A 118 10.66 -17.29 -8.72
C LYS A 118 10.32 -15.85 -9.15
N ASP A 119 9.17 -15.62 -9.78
CA ASP A 119 8.73 -14.24 -10.04
C ASP A 119 8.12 -13.65 -8.77
N ARG A 120 8.78 -12.62 -8.22
CA ARG A 120 8.22 -11.80 -7.14
C ARG A 120 6.93 -11.17 -7.67
N ILE A 121 5.80 -11.51 -7.05
CA ILE A 121 4.51 -10.89 -7.36
C ILE A 121 4.53 -9.50 -6.74
N ALA A 122 4.46 -8.50 -7.60
CA ALA A 122 4.24 -7.09 -7.28
C ALA A 122 2.94 -6.92 -6.46
N PHE A 123 3.02 -6.56 -5.18
CA PHE A 123 1.83 -6.37 -4.34
C PHE A 123 1.16 -4.99 -4.55
N VAL A 124 1.96 -3.99 -4.90
CA VAL A 124 1.55 -2.61 -5.22
C VAL A 124 0.37 -2.49 -6.22
N PRO A 125 0.35 -3.17 -7.39
CA PRO A 125 -0.79 -3.10 -8.31
C PRO A 125 -2.10 -3.61 -7.68
N PHE A 126 -2.06 -4.58 -6.77
CA PHE A 126 -3.24 -5.07 -6.07
C PHE A 126 -3.73 -4.09 -5.00
N LEU A 127 -2.81 -3.39 -4.34
CA LEU A 127 -3.13 -2.27 -3.44
C LEU A 127 -3.81 -1.13 -4.19
N LEU A 128 -3.30 -0.77 -5.38
CA LEU A 128 -3.93 0.24 -6.24
C LEU A 128 -5.34 -0.18 -6.63
N LEU A 129 -5.53 -1.42 -7.06
CA LEU A 129 -6.85 -1.93 -7.44
C LEU A 129 -7.82 -1.92 -6.26
N SER A 130 -7.34 -2.26 -5.06
CA SER A 130 -8.11 -2.18 -3.81
C SER A 130 -8.54 -0.76 -3.49
N TYR A 131 -7.64 0.20 -3.70
CA TYR A 131 -7.95 1.61 -3.49
C TYR A 131 -9.01 2.13 -4.46
N LEU A 132 -8.90 1.75 -5.75
CA LEU A 132 -9.93 2.05 -6.75
C LEU A 132 -11.27 1.45 -6.38
N MET A 133 -11.30 0.19 -5.93
CA MET A 133 -12.53 -0.44 -5.45
C MET A 133 -13.13 0.31 -4.26
N MET A 134 -12.32 0.74 -3.29
CA MET A 134 -12.86 1.51 -2.15
C MET A 134 -13.44 2.86 -2.57
N ILE A 135 -12.84 3.54 -3.55
CA ILE A 135 -13.35 4.80 -4.10
C ILE A 135 -14.68 4.56 -4.82
N ILE A 136 -14.76 3.55 -5.70
CA ILE A 136 -15.98 3.18 -6.43
C ILE A 136 -17.09 2.81 -5.45
N ARG A 137 -16.75 2.13 -4.35
CA ARG A 137 -17.72 1.69 -3.33
C ARG A 137 -18.16 2.81 -2.37
N TRP A 138 -17.79 4.07 -2.64
CA TRP A 138 -18.17 5.27 -1.88
C TRP A 138 -17.99 5.14 -0.35
N GLN A 139 -16.98 4.38 0.08
CA GLN A 139 -16.72 4.05 1.50
C GLN A 139 -15.64 4.94 2.15
N ILE A 140 -15.26 6.03 1.48
CA ILE A 140 -14.25 7.02 1.89
C ILE A 140 -14.80 8.40 1.60
#